data_AF-A0A2W0CH54-F1
#
_entry.id   AF-A0A2W0CH54-F1
#
_cell.length_a   1.000
_cell.length_b   1.000
_cell.length_c   1.000
_cell.angle_alpha   90.00
_cell.angle_beta   90.00
_cell.angle_gamma   90.00
#
_symmetry.space_group_name_H-M   'P 1'
#
loop_
_entity.id
_entity.type
_entity.pdbx_description
1 polymer ?
#
loop_
_entity_poly.entity_id
_entity_poly.type
_entity_poly.pdbx_seq_one_letter_code
_entity_poly.pdbx_strand_id
1 'polypeptide(L)'
;MFNGACNSEDYFQRSTAGDDVSLIADLGIVSLEDVTASRAFNLERIRSFDCYSRFVDEAKVQAQHTYALLINKSDVRGLLVFSVVDYQPNKQVNLSYAVKEYQLLNVRAQSKGFDSSAGNTSLLSHAFTW
;
A
#
# COMPACT_ATOMS: atom_id res chain seq x y z
N MET A 1 -4.32 9.27 -5.78
CA MET A 1 -4.26 9.41 -7.25
C MET A 1 -3.24 10.47 -7.65
N PHE A 2 -3.04 10.69 -8.96
CA PHE A 2 -2.20 11.77 -9.49
C PHE A 2 -2.74 13.16 -9.09
N ASN A 3 -1.86 14.04 -8.66
CA ASN A 3 -2.12 15.42 -8.30
C ASN A 3 -1.06 16.30 -8.96
N GLY A 4 -1.51 17.34 -9.65
CA GLY A 4 -0.68 18.21 -10.50
C GLY A 4 -1.39 19.52 -10.87
N ALA A 5 -2.35 19.93 -10.04
CA ALA A 5 -3.18 21.10 -10.35
C ALA A 5 -2.41 22.41 -10.14
N CYS A 6 -2.80 23.47 -10.85
CA CYS A 6 -2.33 24.84 -10.61
C CYS A 6 -0.80 25.05 -10.68
N ASN A 7 -0.10 24.35 -11.58
CA ASN A 7 1.37 24.39 -11.70
C ASN A 7 2.13 23.98 -10.42
N SER A 8 1.48 23.21 -9.55
CA SER A 8 2.15 22.60 -8.40
C SER A 8 3.00 21.40 -8.82
N GLU A 9 3.91 20.95 -7.96
CA GLU A 9 4.70 19.75 -8.24
C GLU A 9 3.79 18.54 -8.43
N ASP A 10 4.03 17.72 -9.46
CA ASP A 10 3.22 16.54 -9.72
C ASP A 10 3.61 15.37 -8.78
N TYR A 11 2.62 14.76 -8.13
CA TYR A 11 2.81 13.60 -7.25
C TYR A 11 1.62 12.65 -7.31
N PHE A 12 1.87 11.39 -6.94
CA PHE A 12 0.84 10.42 -6.61
C PHE A 12 0.60 10.43 -5.10
N GLN A 13 -0.64 10.64 -4.67
CA GLN A 13 -1.02 10.61 -3.27
C GLN A 13 -1.81 9.34 -2.95
N ARG A 14 -1.67 8.78 -1.74
CA ARG A 14 -2.51 7.65 -1.33
C ARG A 14 -3.99 8.03 -1.15
N SER A 15 -4.29 9.27 -0.75
CA SER A 15 -5.67 9.69 -0.49
C SER A 15 -5.94 11.01 -1.19
N THR A 16 -6.72 10.95 -2.26
CA THR A 16 -7.44 12.09 -2.82
C THR A 16 -8.87 12.03 -2.27
N ALA A 17 -9.56 13.15 -2.09
CA ALA A 17 -10.79 13.26 -1.30
C ALA A 17 -11.83 12.13 -1.55
N GLY A 18 -11.89 11.15 -0.64
CA GLY A 18 -12.79 10.00 -0.70
C GLY A 18 -12.19 8.69 -1.23
N ASP A 19 -10.93 8.68 -1.67
CA ASP A 19 -10.24 7.49 -2.18
C ASP A 19 -9.63 6.64 -1.08
N ASP A 20 -9.77 5.33 -1.27
CA ASP A 20 -9.59 4.31 -0.25
C ASP A 20 -8.33 3.49 -0.43
N VAL A 21 -7.24 4.18 -0.74
CA VAL A 21 -5.94 3.54 -0.90
C VAL A 21 -5.15 3.74 0.39
N SER A 22 -4.79 2.62 1.01
CA SER A 22 -4.14 2.59 2.31
C SER A 22 -2.67 2.99 2.21
N LEU A 23 -2.01 2.69 1.08
CA LEU A 23 -0.57 2.83 0.93
C LEU A 23 -0.18 2.95 -0.54
N ILE A 24 0.84 3.76 -0.84
CA ILE A 24 1.58 3.71 -2.11
C ILE A 24 3.03 3.31 -1.84
N ALA A 25 3.54 2.36 -2.62
CA ALA A 25 4.93 1.96 -2.64
C ALA A 25 5.55 2.31 -3.99
N ASP A 26 6.60 3.12 -4.00
CA ASP A 26 7.46 3.31 -5.18
C ASP A 26 8.44 2.14 -5.27
N LEU A 27 8.37 1.36 -6.35
CA LEU A 27 9.17 0.16 -6.58
C LEU A 27 10.35 0.41 -7.52
N GLY A 28 10.52 1.63 -8.03
CA GLY A 28 11.52 1.96 -9.04
C GLY A 28 11.20 1.35 -10.41
N ILE A 29 12.24 1.10 -11.20
CA ILE A 29 12.13 0.59 -12.57
C ILE A 29 11.96 -0.93 -12.52
N VAL A 30 10.70 -1.38 -12.54
CA VAL A 30 10.31 -2.80 -12.51
C VAL A 30 9.16 -3.01 -13.49
N SER A 31 9.16 -4.09 -14.26
CA SER A 31 8.03 -4.38 -15.15
C SER A 31 6.76 -4.69 -14.33
N LEU A 32 5.57 -4.36 -14.85
CA LEU A 32 4.32 -4.72 -14.19
C LEU A 32 4.22 -6.22 -13.94
N GLU A 33 4.77 -7.04 -14.83
CA GLU A 33 4.71 -8.49 -14.81
C GLU A 33 5.44 -9.07 -13.59
N ASP A 34 6.59 -8.49 -13.25
CA ASP A 34 7.48 -8.91 -12.16
C ASP A 34 7.03 -8.43 -10.77
N VAL A 35 5.98 -7.61 -10.69
CA VAL A 35 5.45 -7.16 -9.38
C VAL A 35 4.58 -8.24 -8.76
N THR A 36 5.04 -8.73 -7.61
CA THR A 36 4.31 -9.62 -6.69
C THR A 36 3.92 -8.87 -5.41
N ALA A 37 2.95 -9.39 -4.65
CA ALA A 37 2.60 -8.83 -3.34
C ALA A 37 3.79 -8.83 -2.37
N SER A 38 4.60 -9.90 -2.37
CA SER A 38 5.80 -9.98 -1.52
C SER A 38 6.85 -8.91 -1.85
N ARG A 39 6.99 -8.54 -3.12
CA ARG A 39 7.88 -7.44 -3.54
C ARG A 39 7.30 -6.08 -3.18
N ALA A 40 6.02 -5.88 -3.46
CA ALA A 40 5.33 -4.61 -3.17
C ALA A 40 5.37 -4.28 -1.67
N PHE A 41 5.22 -5.28 -0.80
CA PHE A 41 5.16 -5.12 0.65
C PHE A 41 6.41 -5.64 1.38
N ASN A 42 7.58 -5.55 0.75
CA ASN A 42 8.83 -6.00 1.36
C ASN A 42 9.31 -5.04 2.45
N LEU A 43 9.06 -5.38 3.72
CA LEU A 43 9.48 -4.61 4.90
C LEU A 43 10.94 -4.84 5.31
N GLU A 44 11.58 -5.89 4.81
CA GLU A 44 12.92 -6.31 5.25
C GLU A 44 14.03 -5.75 4.37
N ARG A 45 13.73 -5.41 3.11
CA ARG A 45 14.74 -5.02 2.09
C ARG A 45 14.52 -3.64 1.47
N ILE A 46 13.94 -2.73 2.24
CA ILE A 46 13.58 -1.34 1.87
C ILE A 46 14.76 -0.54 1.24
N ARG A 47 16.01 -0.97 1.45
CA ARG A 47 17.23 -0.28 0.96
C ARG A 47 18.15 -1.10 0.02
N SER A 48 17.80 -2.33 -0.35
CA SER A 48 18.60 -3.06 -1.35
C SER A 48 18.10 -2.76 -2.76
N PHE A 49 19.01 -2.46 -3.70
CA PHE A 49 18.69 -2.11 -5.09
C PHE A 49 17.75 -3.12 -5.78
N ASP A 50 17.86 -4.42 -5.47
CA ASP A 50 17.06 -5.47 -6.11
C ASP A 50 15.61 -5.56 -5.61
N CYS A 51 15.28 -4.94 -4.47
CA CYS A 51 13.99 -5.05 -3.78
C CYS A 51 13.53 -3.71 -3.17
N TYR A 52 13.86 -2.59 -3.82
CA TYR A 52 13.43 -1.27 -3.36
C TYR A 52 11.89 -1.20 -3.31
N SER A 53 11.38 -0.92 -2.12
CA SER A 53 9.98 -0.55 -1.89
C SER A 53 10.00 0.58 -0.88
N ARG A 54 9.59 1.78 -1.29
CA ARG A 54 9.46 2.92 -0.40
C ARG A 54 8.00 3.26 -0.21
N PHE A 55 7.50 3.00 0.99
CA PHE A 55 6.17 3.45 1.40
C PHE A 55 6.18 4.95 1.62
N VAL A 56 5.27 5.65 0.96
CA VAL A 56 5.12 7.10 1.05
C VAL A 56 3.65 7.46 1.07
N ASP A 57 3.31 8.60 1.67
CA ASP A 57 1.97 9.18 1.51
C ASP A 57 1.82 9.87 0.15
N GLU A 58 2.93 10.46 -0.30
CA GLU A 58 3.08 11.17 -1.57
C GLU A 58 4.34 10.69 -2.29
N ALA A 59 4.18 10.17 -3.49
CA ALA A 59 5.27 9.72 -4.35
C ALA A 59 5.42 10.70 -5.52
N LYS A 60 6.61 11.26 -5.71
CA LYS A 60 6.91 12.07 -6.89
C LYS A 60 6.69 11.25 -8.16
N VAL A 61 6.11 11.85 -9.19
CA VAL A 61 5.94 11.20 -10.50
C VAL A 61 7.31 11.06 -11.17
N GLN A 62 7.70 9.82 -11.44
CA GLN A 62 8.96 9.50 -12.11
C GLN A 62 8.66 8.62 -13.32
N ALA A 63 9.20 9.01 -14.48
CA ALA A 63 9.05 8.22 -15.70
C ALA A 63 9.67 6.82 -15.51
N GLN A 64 9.04 5.80 -16.09
CA GLN A 64 9.45 4.39 -16.02
C GLN A 64 9.38 3.75 -14.62
N HIS A 65 9.01 4.51 -13.59
CA HIS A 65 8.78 3.94 -12.27
C HIS A 65 7.45 3.20 -12.20
N THR A 66 7.46 2.15 -11.39
CA THR A 66 6.30 1.33 -11.06
C THR A 66 5.93 1.52 -9.61
N TYR A 67 4.64 1.67 -9.37
CA TYR A 67 4.06 1.94 -8.07
C TYR A 67 3.03 0.86 -7.74
N ALA A 68 2.97 0.47 -6.47
CA ALA A 68 1.96 -0.45 -5.96
C ALA A 68 1.04 0.26 -4.96
N LEU A 69 -0.25 0.02 -5.10
CA LEU A 69 -1.32 0.55 -4.25
C LEU A 69 -1.99 -0.59 -3.50
N LEU A 70 -2.06 -0.46 -2.17
CA LEU A 70 -2.83 -1.36 -1.32
C LEU A 70 -4.21 -0.78 -1.06
N ILE A 71 -5.25 -1.56 -1.35
CA ILE A 71 -6.62 -1.32 -0.90
C ILE A 71 -6.86 -2.28 0.26
N ASN A 72 -7.10 -1.75 1.46
CA ASN A 72 -7.40 -2.57 2.63
C ASN A 72 -8.59 -1.97 3.40
N LYS A 73 -9.79 -2.38 3.01
CA LYS A 73 -11.05 -2.07 3.68
C LYS A 73 -11.63 -3.28 4.38
N SER A 74 -12.68 -3.03 5.16
CA SER A 74 -13.51 -4.08 5.75
C SER A 74 -14.09 -5.02 4.71
N ASP A 75 -14.54 -4.50 3.57
CA ASP A 75 -15.31 -5.20 2.54
C ASP A 75 -14.54 -5.46 1.24
N VAL A 76 -13.36 -4.87 1.06
CA VAL A 76 -12.52 -5.08 -0.12
C VAL A 76 -11.03 -5.08 0.22
N ARG A 77 -10.29 -5.98 -0.42
CA ARG A 77 -8.83 -5.99 -0.46
C ARG A 77 -8.37 -6.01 -1.91
N GLY A 78 -7.29 -5.30 -2.21
CA GLY A 78 -6.75 -5.29 -3.56
C GLY A 78 -5.32 -4.79 -3.63
N LEU A 79 -4.61 -5.29 -4.64
CA LEU A 79 -3.29 -4.83 -5.04
C LEU A 79 -3.38 -4.34 -6.48
N LEU A 80 -3.34 -3.02 -6.65
CA LEU A 80 -3.26 -2.36 -7.95
C LEU A 80 -1.82 -1.92 -8.18
N VAL A 81 -1.27 -2.20 -9.34
CA VAL A 81 0.10 -1.81 -9.71
C VAL A 81 0.03 -0.99 -10.99
N PHE A 82 0.78 0.10 -11.07
CA PHE A 82 0.84 0.92 -12.28
C PHE A 82 2.26 1.43 -12.54
N SER A 83 2.61 1.58 -13.81
CA SER A 83 3.88 2.12 -14.28
C SER A 83 3.64 3.41 -15.05
N VAL A 84 4.53 4.38 -14.87
CA VAL A 84 4.53 5.63 -15.64
C VAL A 84 5.22 5.37 -16.98
N VAL A 85 4.43 5.25 -18.04
CA VAL A 85 4.91 4.99 -19.41
C VAL A 85 5.53 6.26 -19.99
N ASP A 86 4.86 7.39 -19.80
CA ASP A 86 5.30 8.71 -20.25
C ASP A 86 4.78 9.79 -19.28
N TYR A 87 5.55 10.85 -19.11
CA TYR A 87 5.25 11.92 -18.15
C TYR A 87 5.73 13.27 -18.67
N GLN A 88 4.78 14.20 -18.79
CA GLN A 88 5.00 15.59 -19.12
C GLN A 88 4.53 16.47 -17.94
N PRO A 89 5.45 17.14 -17.23
CA PRO A 89 5.12 17.93 -16.05
C PRO A 89 4.02 18.97 -16.32
N ASN A 90 3.06 19.09 -15.40
CA ASN A 90 1.91 19.99 -15.48
C ASN A 90 1.02 19.83 -16.73
N LYS A 91 1.14 18.70 -17.44
CA LYS A 91 0.39 18.45 -18.68
C LYS A 91 -0.30 17.10 -18.67
N GLN A 92 0.47 16.02 -18.56
CA GLN A 92 -0.05 14.68 -18.78
C GLN A 92 0.82 13.62 -18.11
N VAL A 93 0.17 12.59 -17.59
CA VAL A 93 0.81 11.34 -17.19
C VAL A 93 0.12 10.19 -17.91
N ASN A 94 0.92 9.34 -18.56
CA ASN A 94 0.45 8.13 -19.23
C ASN A 94 0.84 6.92 -18.39
N LEU A 95 -0.15 6.11 -18.03
CA LEU A 95 0.01 5.00 -17.12
C LEU A 95 -0.34 3.68 -17.83
N SER A 96 0.44 2.64 -17.54
CA SER A 96 0.02 1.25 -17.74
C SER A 96 -0.28 0.66 -16.36
N TYR A 97 -1.28 -0.19 -16.23
CA TYR A 97 -1.67 -0.74 -14.93
C TYR A 97 -2.12 -2.19 -15.00
N ALA A 98 -2.03 -2.87 -13.86
CA ALA A 98 -2.49 -4.24 -13.67
C ALA A 98 -3.09 -4.40 -12.26
N VAL A 99 -4.23 -5.08 -12.17
CA VAL A 99 -4.79 -5.54 -10.90
C VAL A 99 -4.17 -6.90 -10.61
N LYS A 100 -3.33 -6.98 -9.58
CA LYS A 100 -2.62 -8.22 -9.20
C LYS A 100 -3.43 -9.09 -8.26
N GLU A 101 -4.14 -8.45 -7.33
CA GLU A 101 -5.03 -9.14 -6.40
C GLU A 101 -6.30 -8.30 -6.21
N TYR A 102 -7.43 -8.99 -6.06
CA TYR A 102 -8.71 -8.37 -5.75
C TYR A 102 -9.61 -9.36 -5.03
N GLN A 103 -10.16 -8.96 -3.89
CA GLN A 103 -11.06 -9.77 -3.09
C GLN A 103 -12.19 -8.92 -2.52
N LEU A 104 -13.42 -9.39 -2.72
CA LEU A 104 -14.60 -8.90 -2.01
C LEU A 104 -14.79 -9.71 -0.73
N LEU A 105 -14.88 -9.01 0.40
CA LEU A 105 -15.09 -9.60 1.71
C LEU A 105 -16.57 -9.48 2.06
N ASN A 106 -17.22 -10.63 2.20
CA ASN A 106 -18.61 -10.67 2.66
C ASN A 106 -18.61 -10.63 4.20
N VAL A 107 -18.51 -9.42 4.77
CA VAL A 107 -18.39 -9.23 6.22
C VAL A 107 -19.72 -9.50 6.90
N ARG A 108 -19.96 -10.76 7.28
CA ARG A 108 -21.04 -11.14 8.18
C ARG A 108 -20.64 -10.81 9.62
N ALA A 109 -20.88 -9.56 10.02
CA ALA A 109 -20.67 -9.00 11.36
C ALA A 109 -19.21 -8.95 11.86
N GLN A 110 -18.77 -7.73 12.21
CA GLN A 110 -17.57 -7.51 13.02
C GLN A 110 -17.82 -8.14 14.41
N SER A 111 -17.01 -9.11 14.84
CA SER A 111 -17.03 -9.55 16.24
C SER A 111 -16.78 -8.34 17.14
N LYS A 112 -17.45 -8.22 18.29
CA LYS A 112 -17.39 -7.05 19.22
C LYS A 112 -15.99 -6.71 19.78
N GLY A 113 -14.93 -7.34 19.30
CA GLY A 113 -13.59 -7.26 19.87
C GLY A 113 -13.47 -8.16 21.10
N PHE A 114 -12.22 -8.56 21.40
CA PHE A 114 -11.88 -9.16 22.67
C PHE A 114 -11.75 -8.02 23.69
N ASP A 115 -12.60 -8.01 24.71
CA ASP A 115 -12.54 -7.00 25.76
C ASP A 115 -11.41 -7.37 26.75
N SER A 116 -10.22 -6.81 26.53
CA SER A 116 -9.06 -7.02 27.42
C SER A 116 -9.24 -6.39 28.80
N SER A 117 -10.37 -5.72 29.08
CA SER A 117 -10.69 -5.21 30.42
C SER A 117 -11.19 -6.29 31.39
N ALA A 118 -11.50 -7.49 30.90
CA ALA A 118 -11.86 -8.65 31.73
C ALA A 118 -10.61 -9.47 32.10
N GLY A 119 -9.69 -8.90 32.87
CA GLY A 119 -8.47 -9.63 33.22
C GLY A 119 -7.48 -8.90 34.11
N ASN A 120 -7.94 -8.32 35.21
CA ASN A 120 -7.02 -7.98 36.30
C ASN A 120 -7.65 -8.27 37.66
N THR A 121 -7.89 -9.55 37.92
CA THR A 121 -7.95 -10.07 39.28
C THR A 121 -6.83 -11.06 39.45
N SER A 122 -5.77 -10.58 40.09
CA SER A 122 -4.62 -11.30 40.61
C SER A 122 -4.94 -12.71 41.14
N LEU A 123 -4.24 -13.72 40.64
CA LEU A 123 -3.68 -14.77 41.48
C LEU A 123 -2.28 -15.12 40.98
N LEU A 124 -1.29 -14.52 41.64
CA LEU A 124 0.07 -15.02 41.71
C LEU A 124 0.06 -16.45 42.28
N SER A 125 0.53 -17.43 41.52
CA SER A 125 1.44 -18.44 42.07
C SER A 125 2.30 -19.02 40.95
N HIS A 126 3.60 -18.82 41.08
CA HIS A 126 4.63 -19.52 40.34
C HIS A 126 4.74 -20.96 40.84
N ALA A 127 4.91 -21.91 39.91
CA ALA A 127 5.91 -22.99 40.04
C ALA A 127 6.06 -23.70 38.68
N PHE A 128 7.15 -23.44 37.97
CA PHE A 128 7.75 -24.39 37.04
C PHE A 128 9.14 -24.71 37.59
N THR A 129 9.35 -25.95 38.00
CA THR A 129 10.66 -26.55 38.26
C THR A 129 11.11 -27.31 37.02
N TRP A 130 12.40 -27.22 36.72
CA TRP A 130 13.11 -27.93 35.66
C TRP A 130 12.99 -29.46 35.78
#